data_AF-A0A8S0FVD7-F1
#
_entry.id   AF-A0A8S0FVD7-F1
#
_cell.length_a   1.000
_cell.length_b   1.000
_cell.length_c   1.000
_cell.angle_alpha   90.00
_cell.angle_beta   90.00
_cell.angle_gamma   90.00
#
_symmetry.space_group_name_H-M   'P 1'
#
loop_
_entity.id
_entity.type
_entity.pdbx_description
1 polymer ?
#
loop_
_entity_poly.entity_id
_entity_poly.type
_entity_poly.pdbx_seq_one_letter_code
_entity_poly.pdbx_strand_id
1 'polypeptide(L)'
;MRVLLRPVLVPELGLVIVKPGRESMPVFHNTRVLVEPEPKSMRNLPSGVVPAVRQPLAEDKSLLPFFSDEYRCVDSIGRLRVIRAAGGAGALSDWLLRHVKSCQWPHGDYHHSETVIHRYGTGAMVLCWHCDNQLRDQTSESLGQLAHQNLFAWMIDVIRHAMNGSQERELSLAELSWWAVRNQVADALPEAVLRRSLGLRAEKIRSMYRESDIVPGEQTATSILKQRTKNLAPLPHAHQQNPPPDRKRRWSALPLIRSHRLSISSARNHNGKRCLYTRVG
;
A
#
# COMPACT_ATOMS: atom_id res chain seq x y z
N MET A 1 0.63 11.95 -19.23
CA MET A 1 2.04 12.36 -19.02
C MET A 1 2.07 13.80 -18.56
N ARG A 2 2.69 14.05 -17.40
CA ARG A 2 2.88 15.40 -16.84
C ARG A 2 4.34 15.80 -16.99
N VAL A 3 4.61 17.07 -17.28
CA VAL A 3 5.96 17.58 -17.46
C VAL A 3 6.09 18.88 -16.68
N LEU A 4 7.18 19.01 -15.93
CA LEU A 4 7.55 20.24 -15.25
C LEU A 4 8.60 20.94 -16.11
N LEU A 5 8.32 22.15 -16.60
CA LEU A 5 9.25 22.92 -17.41
C LEU A 5 9.43 24.31 -16.83
N ARG A 6 10.67 24.79 -16.81
CA ARG A 6 10.95 26.18 -16.49
C ARG A 6 10.55 27.07 -17.67
N PRO A 7 9.61 28.01 -17.51
CA PRO A 7 9.27 28.95 -18.57
C PRO A 7 10.34 30.03 -18.71
N VAL A 8 10.58 30.46 -19.95
CA VAL A 8 11.30 31.68 -20.29
C VAL A 8 10.26 32.71 -20.72
N LEU A 9 10.17 33.80 -19.97
CA LEU A 9 9.22 34.88 -20.25
C LEU A 9 9.83 35.84 -21.26
N VAL A 10 9.03 36.23 -22.26
CA VAL A 10 9.34 37.33 -23.19
C VAL A 10 8.21 38.35 -23.08
N PRO A 11 8.20 39.17 -22.00
CA PRO A 11 7.06 40.03 -21.65
C PRO A 11 6.69 41.02 -22.75
N GLU A 12 7.67 41.55 -23.48
CA GLU A 12 7.52 42.55 -24.53
C GLU A 12 6.66 42.02 -25.69
N LEU A 13 6.65 40.69 -25.90
CA LEU A 13 5.87 40.01 -26.94
C LEU A 13 4.64 39.28 -26.38
N GLY A 14 4.43 39.30 -25.06
CA GLY A 14 3.39 38.50 -24.41
C GLY A 14 3.59 36.99 -24.60
N LEU A 15 4.83 36.53 -24.80
CA LEU A 15 5.14 35.12 -25.09
C LEU A 15 5.75 34.41 -23.89
N VAL A 16 5.44 33.11 -23.78
CA VAL A 16 6.09 32.18 -22.86
C VAL A 16 6.72 31.07 -23.69
N ILE A 17 8.04 30.93 -23.58
CA ILE A 17 8.81 29.91 -24.30
C ILE A 17 9.18 28.81 -23.31
N VAL A 18 8.95 27.56 -23.70
CA VAL A 18 9.36 26.37 -22.93
C VAL A 18 10.32 25.54 -23.77
N LYS A 19 11.32 24.93 -23.12
CA LYS A 19 12.29 24.05 -23.77
C LYS A 19 12.05 22.59 -23.34
N PRO A 20 11.15 21.85 -24.01
CA PRO A 20 10.97 20.44 -23.75
C PRO A 20 12.22 19.65 -24.20
N GLY A 21 12.62 18.66 -23.39
CA GLY A 21 13.55 17.62 -23.80
C GLY A 21 12.88 16.54 -24.65
N ARG A 22 13.68 15.61 -25.18
CA ARG A 22 13.22 14.52 -26.08
C ARG A 22 12.05 13.72 -25.52
N GLU A 23 12.09 13.38 -24.23
CA GLU A 23 11.04 12.59 -23.57
C GLU A 23 9.78 13.39 -23.26
N SER A 24 9.88 14.71 -23.11
CA SER A 24 8.75 15.60 -22.81
C SER A 24 8.07 16.19 -24.05
N MET A 25 8.75 16.20 -25.20
CA MET A 25 8.23 16.75 -26.46
C MET A 25 6.86 16.17 -26.85
N PRO A 26 6.56 14.88 -26.65
CA PRO A 26 5.28 14.31 -27.03
C PRO A 26 4.04 14.98 -26.40
N VAL A 27 4.17 15.64 -25.24
CA VAL A 27 3.03 16.38 -24.64
C VAL A 27 2.54 17.51 -25.56
N PHE A 28 3.45 18.15 -26.29
CA PHE A 28 3.16 19.28 -27.16
C PHE A 28 2.69 18.88 -28.57
N HIS A 29 2.67 17.59 -28.89
CA HIS A 29 2.00 17.10 -30.11
C HIS A 29 0.48 17.09 -29.96
N ASN A 30 -0.04 17.19 -28.73
CA ASN A 30 -1.47 17.37 -28.49
C ASN A 30 -1.90 18.80 -28.87
N THR A 31 -3.14 18.94 -29.36
CA THR A 31 -3.68 20.24 -29.83
C THR A 31 -3.77 21.31 -28.74
N ARG A 32 -3.88 20.93 -27.47
CA ARG A 32 -3.96 21.85 -26.33
C ARG A 32 -3.19 21.29 -25.13
N VAL A 33 -2.59 22.18 -24.35
CA VAL A 33 -1.86 21.85 -23.11
C VAL A 33 -2.43 22.70 -21.97
N LEU A 34 -2.70 22.07 -20.82
CA LEU A 34 -3.05 22.77 -19.58
C LEU A 34 -1.78 23.21 -18.87
N VAL A 35 -1.69 24.47 -18.47
CA VAL A 35 -0.57 25.03 -17.73
C VAL A 35 -1.04 25.38 -16.32
N GLU A 36 -0.38 24.83 -15.31
CA GLU A 36 -0.65 25.09 -13.90
C GLU A 36 0.61 25.62 -13.21
N PRO A 37 0.48 26.48 -12.19
CA PRO A 37 1.61 26.85 -11.33
C PRO A 37 2.24 25.60 -10.68
N GLU A 38 3.55 25.64 -10.51
CA GLU A 38 4.28 24.55 -9.86
C GLU A 38 3.74 24.28 -8.42
N PRO A 39 3.33 23.04 -8.11
CA PRO A 39 2.95 22.65 -6.77
C PRO A 39 4.12 22.73 -5.79
N LYS A 40 3.85 23.06 -4.51
CA LYS A 40 4.89 23.14 -3.47
C LYS A 40 5.68 21.83 -3.29
N SER A 41 5.04 20.67 -3.53
CA SER A 41 5.67 19.34 -3.46
C SER A 41 6.70 19.08 -4.57
N MET A 42 6.67 19.87 -5.66
CA MET A 42 7.50 19.64 -6.85
C MET A 42 8.69 20.58 -6.97
N ARG A 43 8.86 21.54 -6.04
CA ARG A 43 9.93 22.58 -6.06
C ARG A 43 11.35 22.05 -6.19
N ASN A 44 11.59 20.84 -5.73
CA ASN A 44 12.92 20.22 -5.73
C ASN A 44 13.15 19.33 -6.97
N LEU A 45 12.18 19.23 -7.88
CA LEU A 45 12.29 18.41 -9.08
C LEU A 45 12.98 19.20 -10.20
N PRO A 46 13.87 18.56 -10.97
CA PRO A 46 14.40 19.15 -12.18
C PRO A 46 13.30 19.28 -13.24
N SER A 47 13.52 20.16 -14.23
CA SER A 47 12.65 20.21 -15.41
C SER A 47 12.73 18.89 -16.18
N GLY A 48 11.57 18.35 -16.58
CA GLY A 48 11.48 17.06 -17.27
C GLY A 48 10.12 16.39 -17.06
N VAL A 49 10.04 15.13 -17.47
CA VAL A 49 8.85 14.28 -17.23
C VAL A 49 8.70 14.08 -15.73
N VAL A 50 7.53 14.41 -15.20
CA VAL A 50 7.21 14.17 -13.80
C VAL A 50 6.88 12.68 -13.65
N PRO A 51 7.60 11.92 -12.80
CA PRO A 51 7.25 10.53 -12.54
C PRO A 51 5.80 10.42 -12.07
N ALA A 52 5.04 9.48 -12.62
CA ALA A 52 3.65 9.21 -12.20
C ALA A 52 3.55 8.79 -10.71
N VAL A 53 4.68 8.48 -10.08
CA VAL A 53 4.82 7.80 -8.81
C VAL A 53 5.52 8.68 -7.78
N ARG A 54 5.12 9.95 -7.65
CA ARG A 54 5.28 10.59 -6.33
C ARG A 54 3.92 10.59 -5.67
N GLN A 55 3.80 9.73 -4.67
CA GLN A 55 2.67 9.71 -3.78
C GLN A 55 3.13 10.29 -2.45
N PRO A 56 2.84 11.56 -2.14
CA PRO A 56 3.28 12.18 -0.88
C PRO A 56 2.85 11.39 0.36
N LEU A 57 1.68 10.73 0.32
CA LEU A 57 1.23 9.88 1.44
C LEU A 57 2.06 8.61 1.63
N ALA A 58 2.78 8.13 0.60
CA ALA A 58 3.67 6.99 0.74
C ALA A 58 4.99 7.38 1.43
N GLU A 59 5.36 8.66 1.39
CA GLU A 59 6.55 9.20 2.05
C GLU A 59 6.23 9.71 3.47
N ASP A 60 4.96 9.93 3.82
CA ASP A 60 4.54 10.39 5.14
C ASP A 60 4.70 9.27 6.18
N LYS A 61 5.79 9.34 6.95
CA LYS A 61 6.10 8.39 8.02
C LYS A 61 4.99 8.24 9.07
N SER A 62 4.15 9.27 9.25
CA SER A 62 3.04 9.20 10.20
C SER A 62 1.96 8.21 9.77
N LEU A 63 1.91 7.83 8.48
CA LEU A 63 0.98 6.82 7.97
C LEU A 63 1.55 5.40 8.02
N LEU A 64 2.83 5.20 8.37
CA LEU A 64 3.41 3.86 8.45
C LEU A 64 2.56 2.88 9.28
N PRO A 65 2.05 3.26 10.47
CA PRO A 65 1.23 2.35 11.27
C PRO A 65 -0.09 1.95 10.59
N PHE A 66 -0.65 2.79 9.71
CA PHE A 66 -1.88 2.50 8.98
C PHE A 66 -1.67 1.46 7.87
N PHE A 67 -0.57 1.61 7.12
CA PHE A 67 -0.25 0.74 5.99
C PHE A 67 0.41 -0.58 6.44
N SER A 68 1.24 -0.55 7.49
CA SER A 68 1.99 -1.71 7.99
C SER A 68 1.33 -2.45 9.16
N ASP A 69 0.31 -1.86 9.80
CA ASP A 69 -0.41 -2.41 10.97
C ASP A 69 0.51 -2.76 12.17
N GLU A 70 1.58 -1.97 12.34
CA GLU A 70 2.71 -2.30 13.23
C GLU A 70 2.47 -1.93 14.72
N TYR A 71 1.43 -1.16 15.05
CA TYR A 71 1.17 -0.71 16.42
C TYR A 71 -0.33 -0.66 16.78
N ARG A 72 -0.95 -1.83 17.00
CA ARG A 72 -2.01 -2.00 18.03
C ARG A 72 -2.25 -3.48 18.34
N CYS A 73 -1.85 -3.90 19.54
CA CYS A 73 -2.18 -5.22 20.10
C CYS A 73 -3.59 -5.18 20.69
N VAL A 74 -4.58 -5.73 19.97
CA VAL A 74 -5.70 -6.51 20.53
C VAL A 74 -6.06 -7.54 19.44
N ASP A 75 -5.46 -8.73 19.53
CA ASP A 75 -5.84 -9.99 18.87
C ASP A 75 -5.30 -10.26 17.45
N SER A 76 -4.81 -11.48 17.24
CA SER A 76 -4.23 -12.03 16.00
C SER A 76 -5.19 -12.04 14.79
N ILE A 77 -6.49 -11.80 15.02
CA ILE A 77 -7.55 -11.78 14.00
C ILE A 77 -7.79 -10.35 13.47
N GLY A 78 -7.34 -9.31 14.20
CA GLY A 78 -7.52 -7.91 13.84
C GLY A 78 -6.38 -7.28 13.03
N ARG A 79 -5.19 -7.89 13.05
CA ARG A 79 -3.89 -7.33 12.58
C ARG A 79 -3.73 -7.16 11.05
N LEU A 80 -4.79 -7.40 10.28
CA LEU A 80 -4.76 -7.29 8.81
C LEU A 80 -6.01 -6.59 8.27
N ARG A 81 -6.75 -5.83 9.08
CA ARG A 81 -8.05 -5.25 8.66
C ARG A 81 -7.89 -4.31 7.47
N VAL A 82 -6.86 -3.46 7.48
CA VAL A 82 -6.59 -2.52 6.37
C VAL A 82 -6.20 -3.27 5.10
N ILE A 83 -5.28 -4.23 5.21
CA ILE A 83 -4.84 -5.05 4.09
C ILE A 83 -5.99 -5.89 3.52
N ARG A 84 -6.83 -6.47 4.39
CA ARG A 84 -8.01 -7.25 4.00
C ARG A 84 -9.06 -6.38 3.32
N ALA A 85 -9.30 -5.16 3.82
CA ALA A 85 -10.18 -4.18 3.18
C ALA A 85 -9.67 -3.78 1.78
N ALA A 86 -8.35 -3.75 1.56
CA ALA A 86 -7.74 -3.52 0.26
C ALA A 86 -7.76 -4.74 -0.70
N GLY A 87 -8.27 -5.90 -0.25
CA GLY A 87 -8.34 -7.12 -1.07
C GLY A 87 -7.42 -8.26 -0.59
N GLY A 88 -6.63 -8.02 0.46
CA GLY A 88 -5.82 -9.04 1.11
C GLY A 88 -4.46 -9.32 0.45
N ALA A 89 -3.70 -10.21 1.09
CA ALA A 89 -2.34 -10.54 0.69
C ALA A 89 -2.25 -11.16 -0.73
N GLY A 90 -3.29 -11.86 -1.19
CA GLY A 90 -3.37 -12.42 -2.55
C GLY A 90 -3.43 -11.32 -3.62
N ALA A 91 -4.27 -10.30 -3.42
CA ALA A 91 -4.38 -9.19 -4.34
C ALA A 91 -3.07 -8.38 -4.47
N LEU A 92 -2.31 -8.26 -3.39
CA LEU A 92 -0.94 -7.70 -3.42
C LEU A 92 -0.02 -8.52 -4.33
N SER A 93 -0.04 -9.85 -4.22
CA SER A 93 0.77 -10.72 -5.07
C SER A 93 0.40 -10.61 -6.54
N ASP A 94 -0.90 -10.60 -6.85
CA ASP A 94 -1.37 -10.44 -8.22
C ASP A 94 -0.99 -9.08 -8.79
N TRP A 95 -1.06 -8.03 -7.97
CA TRP A 95 -0.61 -6.70 -8.35
C TRP A 95 0.90 -6.68 -8.65
N LEU A 96 1.72 -7.31 -7.82
CA LEU A 96 3.17 -7.41 -8.03
C LEU A 96 3.51 -8.12 -9.34
N LEU A 97 2.87 -9.25 -9.64
CA LEU A 97 3.10 -9.97 -10.91
C LEU A 97 2.74 -9.14 -12.15
N ARG A 98 1.75 -8.24 -12.03
CA ARG A 98 1.37 -7.32 -13.12
C ARG A 98 2.36 -6.17 -13.29
N HIS A 99 2.90 -5.62 -12.20
CA HIS A 99 3.68 -4.38 -12.22
C HIS A 99 5.19 -4.58 -12.21
N VAL A 100 5.68 -5.71 -11.70
CA VAL A 100 7.11 -5.99 -11.56
C VAL A 100 7.50 -7.16 -12.47
N LYS A 101 8.52 -6.96 -13.30
CA LYS A 101 8.93 -7.92 -14.35
C LYS A 101 10.27 -8.59 -14.10
N SER A 102 11.00 -8.17 -13.10
CA SER A 102 12.33 -8.68 -12.76
C SER A 102 12.51 -8.77 -11.25
N CYS A 103 13.57 -9.46 -10.82
CA CYS A 103 13.99 -9.48 -9.42
C CYS A 103 14.16 -8.04 -8.90
N GLN A 104 13.62 -7.77 -7.72
CA GLN A 104 13.72 -6.46 -7.06
C GLN A 104 14.93 -6.37 -6.12
N TRP A 105 15.57 -7.49 -5.78
CA TRP A 105 16.71 -7.48 -4.88
C TRP A 105 17.97 -6.96 -5.59
N PRO A 106 18.57 -5.84 -5.12
CA PRO A 106 19.66 -5.19 -5.84
C PRO A 106 21.06 -5.77 -5.53
N HIS A 107 21.19 -6.60 -4.49
CA HIS A 107 22.49 -7.04 -3.95
C HIS A 107 22.82 -8.49 -4.33
N GLY A 108 22.61 -8.86 -5.59
CA GLY A 108 22.94 -10.18 -6.12
C GLY A 108 23.89 -10.10 -7.29
N ASP A 109 24.98 -10.86 -7.25
CA ASP A 109 25.91 -10.99 -8.39
C ASP A 109 25.34 -11.86 -9.52
N TYR A 110 24.24 -12.57 -9.22
CA TYR A 110 23.51 -13.41 -10.17
C TYR A 110 22.00 -13.31 -9.94
N HIS A 111 21.25 -13.21 -11.05
CA HIS A 111 19.80 -13.27 -11.05
C HIS A 111 19.30 -14.32 -12.04
N HIS A 112 18.49 -15.24 -11.53
CA HIS A 112 17.79 -16.23 -12.35
C HIS A 112 16.65 -15.55 -13.15
N SER A 113 16.28 -16.10 -14.31
CA SER A 113 15.19 -15.57 -15.14
C SER A 113 13.81 -15.71 -14.48
N GLU A 114 13.60 -16.80 -13.77
CA GLU A 114 12.34 -17.14 -13.14
C GLU A 114 12.18 -16.39 -11.81
N THR A 115 11.01 -15.78 -11.65
CA THR A 115 10.65 -14.99 -10.47
C THR A 115 9.60 -15.67 -9.61
N VAL A 116 9.63 -15.41 -8.31
CA VAL A 116 8.62 -15.81 -7.32
C VAL A 116 8.17 -14.62 -6.49
N ILE A 117 7.03 -14.77 -5.84
CA ILE A 117 6.62 -13.85 -4.77
C ILE A 117 7.20 -14.32 -3.44
N HIS A 118 8.10 -13.52 -2.88
CA HIS A 118 8.63 -13.69 -1.54
C HIS A 118 7.79 -12.90 -0.53
N ARG A 119 7.30 -13.58 0.51
CA ARG A 119 6.50 -12.97 1.58
C ARG A 119 7.40 -12.52 2.71
N TYR A 120 7.22 -11.28 3.16
CA TYR A 120 8.02 -10.73 4.27
C TYR A 120 7.13 -9.85 5.15
N GLY A 121 6.88 -10.28 6.38
CA GLY A 121 5.93 -9.64 7.28
C GLY A 121 4.52 -9.56 6.68
N THR A 122 3.95 -8.36 6.63
CA THR A 122 2.65 -8.07 5.98
C THR A 122 2.77 -7.76 4.49
N GLY A 123 3.99 -7.55 4.00
CA GLY A 123 4.29 -7.21 2.61
C GLY A 123 4.72 -8.41 1.77
N ALA A 124 5.09 -8.11 0.52
CA ALA A 124 5.60 -9.07 -0.43
C ALA A 124 6.51 -8.38 -1.46
N MET A 125 7.38 -9.16 -2.10
CA MET A 125 8.28 -8.68 -3.15
C MET A 125 8.49 -9.74 -4.22
N VAL A 126 8.95 -9.32 -5.40
CA VAL A 126 9.32 -10.21 -6.50
C VAL A 126 10.81 -10.47 -6.46
N LEU A 127 11.19 -11.72 -6.24
CA LEU A 127 12.59 -12.17 -6.26
C LEU A 127 12.79 -13.20 -7.36
N CYS A 128 14.00 -13.30 -7.92
CA CYS A 128 14.33 -14.48 -8.73
C CYS A 128 14.52 -15.72 -7.85
N TRP A 129 14.45 -16.91 -8.44
CA TRP A 129 14.64 -18.18 -7.71
C TRP A 129 15.92 -18.23 -6.89
N HIS A 130 17.02 -17.68 -7.42
CA HIS A 130 18.30 -17.63 -6.72
C HIS A 130 18.24 -16.72 -5.48
N CYS A 131 17.79 -15.47 -5.64
CA CYS A 131 17.70 -14.53 -4.54
C CYS A 131 16.66 -14.97 -3.49
N ASP A 132 15.53 -15.56 -3.89
CA ASP A 132 14.55 -16.11 -2.93
C ASP A 132 15.16 -17.18 -2.05
N ASN A 133 15.96 -18.08 -2.63
CA ASN A 133 16.62 -19.12 -1.88
C ASN A 133 17.72 -18.57 -0.97
N GLN A 134 18.50 -17.60 -1.46
CA GLN A 134 19.57 -16.97 -0.68
C GLN A 134 19.02 -16.20 0.52
N LEU A 135 17.94 -15.44 0.32
CA LEU A 135 17.33 -14.57 1.32
C LEU A 135 16.31 -15.29 2.22
N ARG A 136 16.09 -16.59 1.99
CA ARG A 136 15.21 -17.41 2.81
C ARG A 136 15.68 -17.37 4.25
N ASP A 137 14.74 -17.10 5.16
CA ASP A 137 14.96 -16.97 6.61
C ASP A 137 15.90 -15.84 7.03
N GLN A 138 16.35 -14.99 6.11
CA GLN A 138 17.11 -13.78 6.45
C GLN A 138 16.16 -12.67 6.92
N THR A 139 16.57 -11.95 7.96
CA THR A 139 15.90 -10.72 8.40
C THR A 139 16.86 -9.56 8.19
N SER A 140 16.46 -8.60 7.36
CA SER A 140 17.24 -7.39 7.14
C SER A 140 16.31 -6.19 7.02
N GLU A 141 16.81 -5.03 7.42
CA GLU A 141 16.07 -3.77 7.28
C GLU A 141 15.76 -3.48 5.82
N SER A 142 16.71 -3.75 4.92
CA SER A 142 16.54 -3.61 3.46
C SER A 142 15.40 -4.47 2.91
N LEU A 143 15.22 -5.71 3.37
CA LEU A 143 14.10 -6.56 2.96
C LEU A 143 12.78 -6.01 3.48
N GLY A 144 12.76 -5.58 4.75
CA GLY A 144 11.59 -4.93 5.34
C GLY A 144 11.19 -3.67 4.56
N GLN A 145 12.14 -2.81 4.25
CA GLN A 145 11.92 -1.59 3.46
C GLN A 145 11.36 -1.90 2.07
N LEU A 146 11.93 -2.89 1.36
CA LEU A 146 11.44 -3.29 0.04
C LEU A 146 9.99 -3.85 0.11
N ALA A 147 9.70 -4.71 1.08
CA ALA A 147 8.35 -5.24 1.30
C ALA A 147 7.34 -4.13 1.61
N HIS A 148 7.72 -3.16 2.46
CA HIS A 148 6.89 -2.01 2.79
C HIS A 148 6.65 -1.11 1.58
N GLN A 149 7.68 -0.78 0.80
CA GLN A 149 7.50 0.04 -0.40
C GLN A 149 6.49 -0.57 -1.37
N ASN A 150 6.57 -1.87 -1.60
CA ASN A 150 5.62 -2.61 -2.43
C ASN A 150 4.20 -2.58 -1.85
N LEU A 151 4.06 -2.82 -0.54
CA LEU A 151 2.76 -2.79 0.14
C LEU A 151 2.08 -1.42 0.00
N PHE A 152 2.84 -0.34 0.16
CA PHE A 152 2.33 1.03 0.06
C PHE A 152 1.94 1.36 -1.38
N ALA A 153 2.81 1.05 -2.34
CA ALA A 153 2.53 1.29 -3.75
C ALA A 153 1.23 0.59 -4.19
N TRP A 154 1.05 -0.67 -3.80
CA TRP A 154 -0.17 -1.41 -4.04
C TRP A 154 -1.40 -0.79 -3.35
N MET A 155 -1.32 -0.48 -2.05
CA MET A 155 -2.46 0.10 -1.33
C MET A 155 -2.90 1.43 -1.93
N ILE A 156 -1.95 2.28 -2.32
CA ILE A 156 -2.24 3.55 -2.99
C ILE A 156 -2.97 3.31 -4.31
N ASP A 157 -2.52 2.36 -5.12
CA ASP A 157 -3.18 2.01 -6.39
C ASP A 157 -4.62 1.51 -6.16
N VAL A 158 -4.82 0.62 -5.18
CA VAL A 158 -6.15 0.13 -4.80
C VAL A 158 -7.08 1.28 -4.39
N ILE A 159 -6.61 2.17 -3.52
CA ILE A 159 -7.41 3.28 -3.02
C ILE A 159 -7.72 4.27 -4.15
N ARG A 160 -6.73 4.60 -4.99
CA ARG A 160 -6.92 5.45 -6.17
C ARG A 160 -8.00 4.90 -7.09
N HIS A 161 -7.94 3.60 -7.38
CA HIS A 161 -8.93 2.93 -8.21
C HIS A 161 -10.33 2.98 -7.57
N ALA A 162 -10.44 2.72 -6.28
CA ALA A 162 -11.70 2.76 -5.53
C ALA A 162 -12.31 4.18 -5.40
N MET A 163 -11.50 5.22 -5.60
CA MET A 163 -11.89 6.63 -5.56
C MET A 163 -12.14 7.22 -6.96
N ASN A 164 -12.16 6.38 -8.00
CA ASN A 164 -12.35 6.78 -9.40
C ASN A 164 -11.33 7.83 -9.88
N GLY A 165 -10.15 7.87 -9.25
CA GLY A 165 -9.07 8.76 -9.66
C GLY A 165 -8.38 8.26 -10.93
N SER A 166 -7.97 9.17 -11.81
CA SER A 166 -7.04 8.84 -12.89
C SER A 166 -5.69 8.38 -12.30
N GLN A 167 -5.04 7.40 -12.93
CA GLN A 167 -3.75 6.85 -12.49
C GLN A 167 -2.63 7.89 -12.33
N GLU A 168 -2.74 9.06 -12.99
CA GLU A 168 -1.72 10.12 -12.96
C GLU A 168 -1.88 11.15 -11.82
N ARG A 169 -2.92 11.01 -10.97
CA ARG A 169 -3.21 11.97 -9.87
C ARG A 169 -2.71 11.44 -8.52
N GLU A 170 -2.19 12.35 -7.71
CA GLU A 170 -1.84 12.09 -6.31
C GLU A 170 -3.10 11.79 -5.48
N LEU A 171 -3.06 10.72 -4.68
CA LEU A 171 -4.12 10.42 -3.72
C LEU A 171 -4.01 11.42 -2.57
N SER A 172 -5.08 12.16 -2.32
CA SER A 172 -5.16 13.12 -1.22
C SER A 172 -5.48 12.44 0.12
N LEU A 173 -5.13 13.11 1.22
CA LEU A 173 -5.45 12.61 2.57
C LEU A 173 -6.97 12.47 2.79
N ALA A 174 -7.77 13.36 2.19
CA ALA A 174 -9.22 13.30 2.26
C ALA A 174 -9.77 12.04 1.59
N GLU A 175 -9.24 11.67 0.42
CA GLU A 175 -9.62 10.44 -0.30
C GLU A 175 -9.21 9.18 0.47
N LEU A 176 -7.99 9.17 1.04
CA LEU A 176 -7.53 8.09 1.92
C LEU A 176 -8.48 7.93 3.12
N SER A 177 -8.82 9.05 3.77
CA SER A 177 -9.69 9.06 4.95
C SER A 177 -11.10 8.60 4.62
N TRP A 178 -11.64 9.05 3.48
CA TRP A 178 -12.95 8.63 3.01
C TRP A 178 -12.97 7.14 2.66
N TRP A 179 -11.94 6.63 1.98
CA TRP A 179 -11.81 5.19 1.72
C TRP A 179 -11.76 4.39 3.03
N ALA A 180 -11.01 4.85 4.02
CA ALA A 180 -10.91 4.18 5.32
C ALA A 180 -12.26 4.16 6.06
N VAL A 181 -13.04 5.25 6.01
CA VAL A 181 -14.41 5.30 6.54
C VAL A 181 -15.31 4.32 5.80
N ARG A 182 -15.30 4.34 4.45
CA ARG A 182 -16.13 3.46 3.62
C ARG A 182 -15.89 1.98 3.90
N ASN A 183 -14.66 1.63 4.23
CA ASN A 183 -14.23 0.25 4.51
C ASN A 183 -14.17 -0.09 6.00
N GLN A 184 -14.69 0.78 6.89
CA GLN A 184 -14.69 0.58 8.35
C GLN A 184 -13.30 0.30 8.95
N VAL A 185 -12.28 0.98 8.46
CA VAL A 185 -10.90 0.91 8.98
C VAL A 185 -10.37 2.29 9.39
N ALA A 186 -11.27 3.27 9.55
CA ALA A 186 -10.89 4.62 9.97
C ALA A 186 -10.29 4.67 11.39
N ASP A 187 -10.61 3.69 12.24
CA ASP A 187 -10.02 3.54 13.58
C ASP A 187 -8.55 3.11 13.57
N ALA A 188 -8.06 2.60 12.44
CA ALA A 188 -6.65 2.28 12.22
C ALA A 188 -5.82 3.49 11.78
N LEU A 189 -6.45 4.60 11.35
CA LEU A 189 -5.72 5.82 11.01
C LEU A 189 -5.12 6.43 12.29
N PRO A 190 -3.83 6.82 12.27
CA PRO A 190 -3.21 7.51 13.40
C PRO A 190 -3.95 8.79 13.77
N GLU A 191 -4.07 9.04 15.07
CA GLU A 191 -4.87 10.16 15.60
C GLU A 191 -4.42 11.52 15.02
N ALA A 192 -3.11 11.74 14.88
CA ALA A 192 -2.57 12.95 14.26
C ALA A 192 -3.00 13.13 12.78
N VAL A 193 -3.11 12.02 12.04
CA VAL A 193 -3.56 12.00 10.64
C VAL A 193 -5.05 12.27 10.57
N LEU A 194 -5.85 11.65 11.44
CA LEU A 194 -7.28 11.90 11.55
C LEU A 194 -7.59 13.36 11.90
N ARG A 195 -6.85 13.95 12.84
CA ARG A 195 -6.97 15.37 13.18
C ARG A 195 -6.67 16.25 11.98
N ARG A 196 -5.60 15.98 11.23
CA ARG A 196 -5.26 16.71 9.99
C ARG A 196 -6.37 16.61 8.95
N SER A 197 -6.94 15.42 8.78
CA SER A 197 -8.06 15.16 7.85
C SER A 197 -9.34 15.91 8.23
N LEU A 198 -9.63 16.00 9.53
CA LEU A 198 -10.78 16.73 10.07
C LEU A 198 -10.56 18.25 10.20
N GLY A 199 -9.37 18.76 9.84
CA GLY A 199 -9.01 20.17 10.04
C GLY A 199 -8.83 20.57 11.51
N LEU A 200 -8.65 19.60 12.41
CA LEU A 200 -8.41 19.82 13.83
C LEU A 200 -6.93 20.17 14.07
N ARG A 201 -6.66 20.96 15.11
CA ARG A 201 -5.28 21.33 15.49
C ARG A 201 -4.49 20.08 15.84
N ALA A 202 -3.25 19.96 15.33
CA ALA A 202 -2.36 18.87 15.70
C ALA A 202 -2.16 18.83 17.21
N GLU A 203 -2.27 17.63 17.79
CA GLU A 203 -2.01 17.43 19.20
C GLU A 203 -0.51 17.61 19.47
N LYS A 204 -0.17 18.48 20.43
CA LYS A 204 1.21 18.64 20.87
C LYS A 204 1.44 17.60 21.96
N ILE A 205 1.99 16.45 21.59
CA ILE A 205 2.44 15.47 22.59
C ILE A 205 3.59 16.12 23.38
N ARG A 206 3.32 16.50 24.63
CA ARG A 206 4.35 17.06 25.53
C ARG A 206 5.05 15.91 26.24
N SER A 207 6.36 16.07 26.47
CA SER A 207 7.15 15.10 27.26
C SER A 207 6.77 15.13 28.76
N MET A 208 6.31 16.29 29.24
CA MET A 208 5.74 16.48 30.57
C MET A 208 4.41 17.21 30.44
N TYR A 209 3.38 16.67 31.07
CA TYR A 209 2.10 17.36 31.25
C TYR A 209 2.07 17.93 32.65
N ARG A 210 1.63 19.19 32.81
CA ARG A 210 1.07 19.60 34.10
C ARG A 210 -0.29 18.94 34.23
N GLU A 211 -0.68 18.54 35.43
CA GLU A 211 -1.97 17.91 35.68
C GLU A 211 -3.14 18.80 35.22
N SER A 212 -2.97 20.13 35.25
CA SER A 212 -3.92 21.11 34.72
C SER A 212 -4.02 21.18 33.19
N ASP A 213 -3.06 20.61 32.45
CA ASP A 213 -3.11 20.51 30.98
C ASP A 213 -3.97 19.31 30.53
N ILE A 214 -4.28 18.37 31.44
CA ILE A 214 -5.10 17.20 31.16
C ILE A 214 -6.56 17.65 31.24
N VAL A 215 -7.20 17.81 30.08
CA VAL A 215 -8.64 18.15 30.02
C VAL A 215 -9.45 16.85 29.96
N PRO A 216 -10.18 16.47 31.03
CA PRO A 216 -11.01 15.28 31.00
C PRO A 216 -12.15 15.48 30.00
N GLY A 217 -12.31 14.57 29.04
CA GLY A 217 -13.39 14.61 28.05
C GLY A 217 -13.06 15.29 26.72
N GLU A 218 -11.79 15.62 26.44
CA GLU A 218 -11.40 16.03 25.09
C GLU A 218 -11.71 14.89 24.10
N GLN A 219 -12.59 15.16 23.14
CA GLN A 219 -13.00 14.16 22.15
C GLN A 219 -11.85 13.87 21.19
N THR A 220 -11.47 12.61 21.07
CA THR A 220 -10.53 12.17 20.04
C THR A 220 -11.13 12.37 18.65
N ALA A 221 -10.31 12.69 17.65
CA ALA A 221 -10.70 12.72 16.25
C ALA A 221 -11.35 11.41 15.80
N THR A 222 -10.89 10.28 16.35
CA THR A 222 -11.53 8.98 16.15
C THR A 222 -13.00 8.98 16.64
N SER A 223 -13.28 9.53 17.83
CA SER A 223 -14.64 9.62 18.37
C SER A 223 -15.53 10.59 17.58
N ILE A 224 -14.99 11.76 17.20
CA ILE A 224 -15.67 12.76 16.37
C ILE A 224 -16.04 12.15 15.02
N LEU A 225 -15.10 11.43 14.39
CA LEU A 225 -15.33 10.77 13.11
C LEU A 225 -16.42 9.70 13.24
N LYS A 226 -16.32 8.81 14.23
CA LYS A 226 -17.35 7.78 14.50
C LYS A 226 -18.73 8.40 14.68
N GLN A 227 -18.83 9.51 15.43
CA GLN A 227 -20.10 10.21 15.62
C GLN A 227 -20.64 10.79 14.31
N ARG A 228 -19.78 11.38 13.46
CA ARG A 228 -20.16 11.93 12.15
C ARG A 228 -20.55 10.85 11.14
N THR A 229 -19.94 9.67 11.22
CA THR A 229 -20.13 8.58 10.24
C THR A 229 -21.12 7.51 10.71
N LYS A 230 -21.75 7.66 11.88
CA LYS A 230 -22.66 6.65 12.48
C LYS A 230 -23.82 6.22 11.59
N ASN A 231 -24.23 7.07 10.64
CA ASN A 231 -25.36 6.81 9.74
C ASN A 231 -24.92 6.32 8.34
N LEU A 232 -23.61 6.18 8.09
CA LEU A 232 -23.12 5.69 6.80
C LEU A 232 -23.22 4.18 6.76
N ALA A 233 -24.13 3.66 5.93
CA ALA A 233 -24.20 2.23 5.67
C ALA A 233 -22.92 1.77 4.94
N PRO A 234 -22.32 0.62 5.33
CA PRO A 234 -21.25 0.02 4.56
C PRO A 234 -21.78 -0.33 3.17
N LEU A 235 -21.02 0.00 2.12
CA LEU A 235 -21.32 -0.56 0.81
C LEU A 235 -21.05 -2.08 0.88
N PRO A 236 -21.91 -2.93 0.30
CA PRO A 236 -21.55 -4.32 0.06
C PRO A 236 -20.22 -4.31 -0.68
N HIS A 237 -19.27 -5.14 -0.23
CA HIS A 237 -18.00 -5.31 -0.94
C HIS A 237 -18.30 -5.47 -2.43
N ALA A 238 -17.88 -4.50 -3.25
CA ALA A 238 -18.11 -4.55 -4.68
C ALA A 238 -17.53 -5.87 -5.16
N HIS A 239 -18.41 -6.74 -5.64
CA HIS A 239 -18.07 -7.95 -6.36
C HIS A 239 -16.98 -7.54 -7.36
N GLN A 240 -15.77 -8.10 -7.19
CA GLN A 240 -14.80 -8.11 -8.27
C GLN A 240 -15.57 -8.60 -9.49
N GLN A 241 -15.61 -7.78 -10.54
CA GLN A 241 -16.08 -8.23 -11.83
C GLN A 241 -15.26 -9.47 -12.15
N ASN A 242 -15.92 -10.63 -12.19
CA ASN A 242 -15.30 -11.84 -12.70
C ASN A 242 -14.71 -11.49 -14.07
N PRO A 243 -13.44 -11.82 -14.36
CA PRO A 243 -13.02 -11.83 -15.74
C PRO A 243 -13.96 -12.78 -16.53
N PRO A 244 -14.26 -12.47 -17.80
CA PRO A 244 -15.10 -13.36 -18.61
C PRO A 244 -14.50 -14.77 -18.62
N PRO A 245 -15.33 -15.83 -18.70
CA PRO A 245 -14.86 -17.19 -18.61
C PRO A 245 -14.07 -17.56 -19.87
N ASP A 246 -12.77 -17.28 -19.86
CA ASP A 246 -11.90 -17.70 -20.95
C ASP A 246 -11.56 -19.18 -20.81
N ARG A 247 -11.88 -19.87 -21.89
CA ARG A 247 -11.77 -21.31 -22.14
C ARG A 247 -10.55 -21.96 -21.51
N LYS A 248 -10.83 -23.03 -20.74
CA LYS A 248 -9.94 -24.16 -20.42
C LYS A 248 -8.75 -24.28 -21.37
N ARG A 249 -7.58 -23.78 -20.98
CA ARG A 249 -6.30 -24.32 -21.46
C ARG A 249 -5.82 -25.35 -20.45
N ARG A 250 -5.84 -26.58 -20.92
CA ARG A 250 -5.38 -27.82 -20.30
C ARG A 250 -3.91 -27.66 -19.89
N TRP A 251 -3.64 -27.58 -18.60
CA TRP A 251 -2.29 -27.81 -18.07
C TRP A 251 -2.09 -29.32 -17.98
N SER A 252 -1.24 -29.83 -18.87
CA SER A 252 -0.71 -31.19 -18.83
C SER A 252 0.16 -31.37 -17.59
N ALA A 253 0.04 -32.55 -16.98
CA ALA A 253 0.66 -32.93 -15.72
C ALA A 253 2.20 -33.01 -15.77
N LEU A 254 2.84 -32.74 -14.61
CA LEU A 254 3.79 -33.60 -13.85
C LEU A 254 4.78 -32.75 -13.02
N PRO A 255 5.40 -33.27 -11.94
CA PRO A 255 4.90 -34.22 -10.94
C PRO A 255 4.97 -33.66 -9.50
N LEU A 256 4.15 -34.24 -8.62
CA LEU A 256 4.18 -34.02 -7.17
C LEU A 256 5.57 -34.33 -6.58
N ILE A 257 6.15 -33.37 -5.86
CA ILE A 257 7.13 -33.65 -4.80
C ILE A 257 6.34 -33.88 -3.51
N ARG A 258 6.55 -35.06 -2.91
CA ARG A 258 5.92 -35.56 -1.67
C ARG A 258 6.03 -34.56 -0.52
N SER A 259 4.91 -34.05 -0.04
CA SER A 259 4.79 -33.55 1.33
C SER A 259 4.41 -34.72 2.24
N HIS A 260 5.26 -35.09 3.20
CA HIS A 260 4.89 -35.98 4.30
C HIS A 260 3.64 -35.42 5.01
N ARG A 261 2.53 -36.16 5.01
CA ARG A 261 1.35 -35.85 5.82
C ARG A 261 1.66 -36.23 7.27
N LEU A 262 1.78 -35.24 8.14
CA LEU A 262 1.62 -35.44 9.58
C LEU A 262 0.13 -35.72 9.84
N SER A 263 -0.22 -36.97 10.11
CA SER A 263 -1.56 -37.36 10.57
C SER A 263 -1.60 -37.25 12.09
N ILE A 264 -2.41 -36.33 12.61
CA ILE A 264 -2.72 -36.25 14.04
C ILE A 264 -3.91 -37.17 14.31
N SER A 265 -3.68 -38.27 15.03
CA SER A 265 -4.73 -39.21 15.45
C SER A 265 -5.05 -38.99 16.93
N SER A 266 -6.34 -38.79 17.25
CA SER A 266 -6.84 -38.65 18.61
C SER A 266 -7.44 -39.98 19.07
N ALA A 267 -6.85 -40.63 20.07
CA ALA A 267 -7.45 -41.76 20.78
C ALA A 267 -7.84 -41.35 22.21
N ARG A 268 -9.00 -41.82 22.69
CA ARG A 268 -9.44 -41.65 24.09
C ARG A 268 -9.03 -42.88 24.90
N ASN A 269 -8.42 -42.70 26.06
CA ASN A 269 -8.18 -43.79 27.00
C ASN A 269 -9.41 -44.02 27.91
N HIS A 270 -9.48 -45.17 28.58
CA HIS A 270 -10.64 -45.62 29.39
C HIS A 270 -11.08 -44.68 30.54
N ASN A 271 -10.32 -43.62 30.84
CA ASN A 271 -10.72 -42.56 31.80
C ASN A 271 -11.07 -41.21 31.14
N GLY A 272 -11.42 -41.18 29.84
CA GLY A 272 -12.03 -40.03 29.18
C GLY A 272 -11.13 -38.82 28.88
N LYS A 273 -9.84 -38.86 29.23
CA LYS A 273 -8.87 -37.80 28.87
C LYS A 273 -8.29 -38.02 27.46
N ARG A 274 -8.20 -36.93 26.68
CA ARG A 274 -7.73 -36.91 25.28
C ARG A 274 -6.23 -36.61 25.28
N CYS A 275 -5.38 -37.57 24.88
CA CYS A 275 -3.95 -37.34 24.67
C CYS A 275 -3.65 -37.29 23.17
N LEU A 276 -2.90 -36.27 22.74
CA LEU A 276 -2.40 -36.13 21.37
C LEU A 276 -0.98 -36.68 21.32
N TYR A 277 -0.69 -37.57 20.37
CA TYR A 277 0.67 -38.03 20.09
C TYR A 277 0.94 -37.95 18.59
N THR A 278 2.13 -37.45 18.23
CA THR A 278 2.67 -37.44 16.88
C THR A 278 3.43 -38.74 16.63
N ARG A 279 3.03 -39.51 15.62
CA ARG A 279 3.77 -40.69 15.15
C ARG A 279 4.56 -40.28 13.90
N VAL A 280 5.89 -40.28 13.99
CA VAL A 280 6.76 -40.05 12.83
C VAL A 280 6.83 -41.35 12.04
N GLY A 281 6.57 -41.28 10.73
CA GLY A 281 6.67 -42.39 9.78
C GLY A 281 7.25 -41.91 8.46
#